data_AF-B3M0C8-F1
#
_entry.id   AF-B3M0C8-F1
#
_cell.length_a   1.000
_cell.length_b   1.000
_cell.length_c   1.000
_cell.angle_alpha   90.00
_cell.angle_beta   90.00
_cell.angle_gamma   90.00
#
_symmetry.space_group_name_H-M   'P 1'
#
loop_
_entity.id
_entity.type
_entity.pdbx_description
1 polymer ?
#
loop_
_entity_poly.entity_id
_entity_poly.type
_entity_poly.pdbx_seq_one_letter_code
_entity_poly.pdbx_strand_id
1 'polypeptide(L)'
;MYLIDRHTLQNSVYKFNQFHDEMRSDDVASSPADALFQAHGQRIWRNYGPLYESTKLLIEAESLKASETWNRTQESIHKHTHRLILAKDALDNKQLQASARISKFFGNDYTEEWRICSKKYELQVAHFNRELLDKYSICRNSLDSIMDHFEQDVVVEGSFLNTASQEIEKLSKTCQIWQLKQAGFNHAGVLLCTVSGIGRINQRITTSLDLCDAILLEMSMEDLDTPSCLFYYDIKMQFDEVFFQIESCALA
;
A
#
# COMPACT_ATOMS: atom_id res chain seq x y z
N MET A 1 -23.17 25.41 -6.16
CA MET A 1 -22.60 25.03 -4.84
C MET A 1 -22.87 23.55 -4.65
N TYR A 2 -21.99 22.69 -5.17
CA TYR A 2 -22.04 21.25 -4.93
C TYR A 2 -20.95 20.93 -3.92
N LEU A 3 -21.34 20.83 -2.66
CA LEU A 3 -20.51 20.24 -1.61
C LEU A 3 -20.45 18.75 -1.92
N ILE A 4 -19.34 18.29 -2.50
CA ILE A 4 -19.07 16.85 -2.60
C ILE A 4 -18.85 16.37 -1.17
N ASP A 5 -19.66 15.38 -0.80
CA ASP A 5 -19.94 14.96 0.56
C ASP A 5 -18.70 14.30 1.19
N ARG A 6 -18.27 14.82 2.35
CA ARG A 6 -17.22 14.23 3.20
C ARG A 6 -17.49 12.75 3.51
N HIS A 7 -18.75 12.32 3.45
CA HIS A 7 -19.16 10.94 3.71
C HIS A 7 -18.62 9.92 2.70
N THR A 8 -18.42 10.29 1.43
CA THR A 8 -17.92 9.35 0.41
C THR A 8 -16.42 9.09 0.59
N LEU A 9 -15.67 10.10 1.04
CA LEU A 9 -14.24 10.02 1.36
C LEU A 9 -13.97 9.25 2.66
N GLN A 10 -14.88 9.31 3.64
CA GLN A 10 -14.74 8.54 4.88
C GLN A 10 -14.95 7.03 4.68
N ASN A 11 -15.78 6.61 3.72
CA ASN A 11 -16.10 5.19 3.52
C ASN A 11 -14.95 4.38 2.89
N SER A 12 -14.15 4.98 2.00
CA SER A 12 -12.94 4.34 1.45
C SER A 12 -11.81 4.28 2.48
N VAL A 13 -11.64 5.34 3.27
CA VAL A 13 -10.71 5.37 4.43
C VAL A 13 -11.11 4.35 5.50
N TYR A 14 -12.41 4.13 5.73
CA TYR A 14 -12.88 3.12 6.69
C TYR A 14 -12.56 1.70 6.25
N LYS A 15 -12.69 1.37 4.95
CA LYS A 15 -12.34 0.03 4.42
C LYS A 15 -10.85 -0.26 4.53
N PHE A 16 -10.00 0.72 4.23
CA PHE A 16 -8.55 0.56 4.36
C PHE A 16 -8.11 0.48 5.83
N ASN A 17 -8.68 1.31 6.71
CA ASN A 17 -8.39 1.24 8.15
C ASN A 17 -8.94 -0.04 8.79
N GLN A 18 -10.05 -0.58 8.31
CA GLN A 18 -10.59 -1.87 8.77
C GLN A 18 -9.72 -3.04 8.32
N PHE A 19 -9.16 -2.99 7.11
CA PHE A 19 -8.14 -3.94 6.63
C PHE A 19 -6.84 -3.81 7.44
N HIS A 20 -6.43 -2.59 7.79
CA HIS A 20 -5.27 -2.29 8.63
C HIS A 20 -5.43 -2.77 10.09
N ASP A 21 -6.63 -2.63 10.68
CA ASP A 21 -6.92 -3.06 12.06
C ASP A 21 -7.12 -4.58 12.17
N GLU A 22 -7.54 -5.26 11.10
CA GLU A 22 -7.56 -6.74 11.03
C GLU A 22 -6.15 -7.35 10.86
N MET A 23 -5.15 -6.57 10.41
CA MET A 23 -3.77 -7.02 10.17
C MET A 23 -2.80 -6.76 11.34
N ARG A 24 -3.28 -6.25 12.48
CA ARG A 24 -2.44 -5.84 13.63
C ARG A 24 -2.47 -6.81 14.82
N SER A 25 -2.60 -8.11 14.57
CA SER A 25 -2.31 -9.13 15.58
C SER A 25 -1.14 -9.96 15.08
N ASP A 26 0.06 -9.63 15.55
CA ASP A 26 0.98 -10.58 16.20
C ASP A 26 2.35 -9.90 16.37
N ASP A 27 2.61 -9.44 17.60
CA ASP A 27 3.94 -8.99 18.04
C ASP A 27 4.87 -10.19 18.16
N VAL A 28 5.98 -10.24 17.42
CA VAL A 28 7.14 -11.07 17.81
C VAL A 28 8.47 -10.37 17.56
N ALA A 29 9.26 -10.38 18.64
CA ALA A 29 10.57 -9.79 18.80
C ALA A 29 11.66 -10.37 17.88
N SER A 30 12.61 -9.50 17.56
CA SER A 30 13.80 -9.70 16.73
C SER A 30 14.94 -10.49 17.40
N SER A 31 15.78 -11.13 16.54
CA SER A 31 17.23 -11.45 16.70
C SER A 31 17.58 -12.95 16.89
N PRO A 32 18.83 -13.42 16.68
CA PRO A 32 19.80 -13.28 15.56
C PRO A 32 20.24 -14.69 15.04
N ALA A 33 19.99 -15.02 13.77
CA ALA A 33 20.08 -16.42 13.27
C ALA A 33 21.49 -16.92 12.90
N ASP A 34 22.49 -16.05 12.75
CA ASP A 34 23.72 -16.44 12.03
C ASP A 34 24.84 -17.05 12.88
N ALA A 35 24.71 -17.11 14.21
CA ALA A 35 25.78 -17.63 15.09
C ALA A 35 25.62 -19.12 15.48
N LEU A 36 24.51 -19.77 15.13
CA LEU A 36 24.14 -21.09 15.70
C LEU A 36 24.57 -22.30 14.85
N PHE A 37 24.98 -22.09 13.60
CA PHE A 37 25.16 -23.19 12.65
C PHE A 37 26.44 -24.03 12.81
N GLN A 38 27.50 -23.54 13.46
CA GLN A 38 28.81 -24.21 13.42
C GLN A 38 29.17 -25.06 14.66
N ALA A 39 28.48 -24.90 15.80
CA ALA A 39 28.82 -25.63 17.03
C ALA A 39 27.81 -26.74 17.44
N HIS A 40 26.67 -26.87 16.74
CA HIS A 40 25.53 -27.70 17.18
C HIS A 40 25.37 -29.07 16.48
N GLY A 41 26.18 -29.41 15.47
CA GLY A 41 25.96 -30.58 14.61
C GLY A 41 25.94 -31.95 15.29
N GLN A 42 26.51 -32.10 16.49
CA GLN A 42 26.54 -33.38 17.23
C GLN A 42 25.46 -33.52 18.33
N ARG A 43 24.68 -32.46 18.64
CA ARG A 43 23.76 -32.45 19.79
C ARG A 43 22.26 -32.45 19.47
N ILE A 44 21.89 -32.38 18.20
CA ILE A 44 20.49 -32.25 17.73
C ILE A 44 19.76 -33.61 17.71
N TRP A 45 20.48 -34.73 17.61
CA TRP A 45 19.90 -36.07 17.44
C TRP A 45 19.52 -36.75 18.76
N ARG A 46 18.58 -36.19 19.53
CA ARG A 46 18.32 -36.71 20.88
C ARG A 46 17.17 -37.70 21.03
N ASN A 47 16.09 -37.62 20.24
CA ASN A 47 14.87 -38.41 20.54
C ASN A 47 14.28 -39.26 19.41
N TYR A 48 14.38 -38.84 18.14
CA TYR A 48 13.60 -39.47 17.05
C TYR A 48 14.38 -39.78 15.77
N GLY A 49 15.72 -39.71 15.84
CA GLY A 49 16.60 -39.98 14.71
C GLY A 49 16.70 -38.83 13.71
N PRO A 50 17.68 -38.90 12.80
CA PRO A 50 18.07 -37.74 12.03
C PRO A 50 17.05 -37.28 11.00
N LEU A 51 16.33 -38.23 10.41
CA LEU A 51 15.37 -37.94 9.36
C LEU A 51 14.20 -37.08 9.86
N TYR A 52 13.68 -37.41 11.04
CA TYR A 52 12.60 -36.65 11.67
C TYR A 52 13.07 -35.23 12.04
N GLU A 53 14.18 -35.11 12.76
CA GLU A 53 14.66 -33.81 13.25
C GLU A 53 15.06 -32.89 12.09
N SER A 54 15.74 -33.40 11.06
CA SER A 54 16.07 -32.61 9.87
C SER A 54 14.83 -32.14 9.11
N THR A 55 13.79 -32.97 9.01
CA THR A 55 12.54 -32.58 8.33
C THR A 55 11.79 -31.52 9.14
N LYS A 56 11.81 -31.61 10.47
CA LYS A 56 11.21 -30.58 11.35
C LYS A 56 11.94 -29.24 11.21
N LEU A 57 13.27 -29.26 11.27
CA LEU A 57 14.09 -28.06 11.09
C LEU A 57 13.89 -27.43 9.71
N LEU A 58 13.72 -28.23 8.66
CA LEU A 58 13.41 -27.73 7.32
C LEU A 58 12.09 -26.94 7.30
N ILE A 59 11.04 -27.48 7.92
CA ILE A 59 9.74 -26.78 8.00
C ILE A 59 9.84 -25.49 8.81
N GLU A 60 10.55 -25.53 9.94
CA GLU A 60 10.76 -24.34 10.77
C GLU A 60 11.52 -23.26 10.00
N ALA A 61 12.58 -23.62 9.27
CA ALA A 61 13.36 -22.69 8.47
C ALA A 61 12.56 -22.08 7.31
N GLU A 62 11.81 -22.88 6.57
CA GLU A 62 10.98 -22.41 5.46
C GLU A 62 9.78 -21.58 5.94
N SER A 63 9.16 -21.95 7.07
CA SER A 63 8.11 -21.14 7.71
C SER A 63 8.64 -19.76 8.11
N LEU A 64 9.81 -19.71 8.76
CA LEU A 64 10.45 -18.46 9.14
C LEU A 64 10.74 -17.60 7.91
N LYS A 65 11.30 -18.19 6.85
CA LYS A 65 11.58 -17.48 5.60
C LYS A 65 10.31 -16.90 4.96
N ALA A 66 9.21 -17.66 4.96
CA ALA A 66 7.93 -17.17 4.46
C ALA A 66 7.39 -16.00 5.30
N SER A 67 7.50 -16.07 6.63
CA SER A 67 7.12 -14.98 7.53
C SER A 67 7.97 -13.72 7.30
N GLU A 68 9.29 -13.86 7.17
CA GLU A 68 10.18 -12.73 6.86
C GLU A 68 9.85 -12.10 5.50
N THR A 69 9.52 -12.92 4.51
CA THR A 69 9.10 -12.47 3.19
C THR A 69 7.83 -11.64 3.27
N TRP A 70 6.84 -12.11 4.02
CA TRP A 70 5.62 -11.35 4.28
C TRP A 70 5.91 -10.02 4.96
N ASN A 71 6.69 -10.00 6.06
CA ASN A 71 6.98 -8.78 6.80
C ASN A 71 7.61 -7.69 5.92
N ARG A 72 8.56 -8.06 5.04
CA ARG A 72 9.17 -7.11 4.09
C ARG A 72 8.16 -6.62 3.05
N THR A 73 7.33 -7.52 2.53
CA THR A 73 6.32 -7.18 1.52
C THR A 73 5.25 -6.26 2.10
N GLN A 74 4.81 -6.54 3.33
CA GLN A 74 3.84 -5.74 4.08
C GLN A 74 4.35 -4.31 4.31
N GLU A 75 5.62 -4.15 4.69
CA GLU A 75 6.22 -2.82 4.83
C GLU A 75 6.21 -2.05 3.50
N SER A 76 6.52 -2.72 2.39
CA SER A 76 6.49 -2.12 1.05
C SER A 76 5.07 -1.70 0.64
N ILE A 77 4.09 -2.59 0.83
CA ILE A 77 2.66 -2.32 0.61
C ILE A 77 2.23 -1.09 1.39
N HIS A 78 2.52 -1.07 2.70
CA HIS A 78 2.13 0.02 3.59
C HIS A 78 2.73 1.37 3.15
N LYS A 79 4.01 1.37 2.77
CA LYS A 79 4.70 2.57 2.28
C LYS A 79 4.05 3.13 1.01
N HIS A 80 3.66 2.27 0.07
CA HIS A 80 3.02 2.73 -1.17
C HIS A 80 1.60 3.22 -0.93
N THR A 81 0.81 2.53 -0.09
CA THR A 81 -0.52 3.05 0.27
C THR A 81 -0.43 4.39 0.97
N HIS A 82 0.50 4.54 1.92
CA HIS A 82 0.68 5.81 2.62
C HIS A 82 1.00 6.95 1.66
N ARG A 83 1.81 6.70 0.63
CA ARG A 83 2.10 7.69 -0.43
C ARG A 83 0.85 8.07 -1.23
N LEU A 84 0.03 7.10 -1.62
CA LEU A 84 -1.24 7.35 -2.33
C LEU A 84 -2.18 8.22 -1.50
N ILE A 85 -2.28 7.94 -0.20
CA ILE A 85 -3.08 8.74 0.75
C ILE A 85 -2.53 10.16 0.81
N LEU A 86 -1.22 10.34 0.96
CA LEU A 86 -0.59 11.67 0.99
C LEU A 86 -0.82 12.44 -0.31
N ALA A 87 -0.75 11.80 -1.48
CA ALA A 87 -1.00 12.43 -2.77
C ALA A 87 -2.46 12.93 -2.88
N LYS A 88 -3.42 12.11 -2.45
CA LYS A 88 -4.84 12.47 -2.35
C LYS A 88 -5.07 13.64 -1.39
N ASP A 89 -4.51 13.57 -0.20
CA ASP A 89 -4.64 14.64 0.79
C ASP A 89 -4.02 15.95 0.30
N ALA A 90 -2.89 15.88 -0.40
CA ALA A 90 -2.26 17.05 -1.00
C ALA A 90 -3.13 17.67 -2.10
N LEU A 91 -3.75 16.85 -2.96
CA LEU A 91 -4.70 17.29 -3.98
C LEU A 91 -5.91 17.99 -3.34
N ASP A 92 -6.53 17.35 -2.37
CA ASP A 92 -7.72 17.85 -1.67
C ASP A 92 -7.42 19.17 -0.95
N ASN A 93 -6.26 19.27 -0.29
CA ASN A 93 -5.81 20.50 0.36
C ASN A 93 -5.59 21.64 -0.64
N LYS A 94 -4.96 21.36 -1.79
CA LYS A 94 -4.79 22.37 -2.86
C LYS A 94 -6.14 22.83 -3.40
N GLN A 95 -7.11 21.92 -3.55
CA GLN A 95 -8.45 22.26 -4.03
C GLN A 95 -9.23 23.08 -3.01
N LEU A 96 -9.07 22.78 -1.72
CA LEU A 96 -9.66 23.57 -0.65
C LEU A 96 -9.10 25.00 -0.64
N GLN A 97 -7.79 25.15 -0.82
CA GLN A 97 -7.14 26.47 -0.95
C GLN A 97 -7.64 27.24 -2.17
N ALA A 98 -7.76 26.56 -3.32
CA ALA A 98 -8.32 27.15 -4.54
C ALA A 98 -9.76 27.63 -4.31
N SER A 99 -10.59 26.77 -3.73
CA SER A 99 -11.99 27.05 -3.45
C SER A 99 -12.16 28.21 -2.47
N ALA A 100 -11.30 28.29 -1.45
CA ALA A 100 -11.28 29.41 -0.51
C ALA A 100 -10.93 30.73 -1.20
N ARG A 101 -9.94 30.75 -2.10
CA ARG A 101 -9.58 31.93 -2.89
C ARG A 101 -10.66 32.33 -3.88
N ILE A 102 -11.33 31.37 -4.53
CA ILE A 102 -12.47 31.64 -5.41
C ILE A 102 -13.64 32.23 -4.62
N SER A 103 -13.93 31.66 -3.44
CA SER A 103 -14.95 32.18 -2.54
C SER A 103 -14.59 33.58 -2.04
N LYS A 104 -13.30 33.83 -1.79
CA LYS A 104 -12.77 35.16 -1.51
C LYS A 104 -13.07 36.08 -2.70
N PHE A 105 -12.69 35.73 -3.93
CA PHE A 105 -12.92 36.56 -5.12
C PHE A 105 -14.38 36.99 -5.33
N PHE A 106 -15.34 36.08 -5.15
CA PHE A 106 -16.77 36.33 -5.36
C PHE A 106 -17.53 36.79 -4.11
N GLY A 107 -16.86 36.95 -2.97
CA GLY A 107 -17.48 37.41 -1.73
C GLY A 107 -17.86 38.89 -1.76
N ASN A 108 -18.71 39.31 -0.83
CA ASN A 108 -19.24 40.69 -0.76
C ASN A 108 -18.46 41.62 0.19
N ASP A 109 -17.48 41.11 0.93
CA ASP A 109 -16.81 41.83 2.03
C ASP A 109 -15.46 42.42 1.61
N TYR A 110 -15.42 43.30 0.60
CA TYR A 110 -14.17 43.90 0.10
C TYR A 110 -14.17 45.42 0.05
N THR A 111 -12.95 45.98 0.09
CA THR A 111 -12.68 47.40 -0.13
C THR A 111 -12.93 47.78 -1.60
N GLU A 112 -13.15 49.06 -1.89
CA GLU A 112 -13.37 49.51 -3.28
C GLU A 112 -12.11 49.27 -4.13
N GLU A 113 -10.92 49.37 -3.54
CA GLU A 113 -9.63 49.09 -4.17
C GLU A 113 -9.56 47.64 -4.67
N TRP A 114 -9.98 46.67 -3.84
CA TRP A 114 -10.07 45.28 -4.26
C TRP A 114 -11.02 45.11 -5.44
N ARG A 115 -12.19 45.75 -5.41
CA ARG A 115 -13.20 45.65 -6.47
C ARG A 115 -12.70 46.22 -7.79
N ILE A 116 -11.94 47.31 -7.76
CA ILE A 116 -11.32 47.91 -8.94
C ILE A 116 -10.28 46.95 -9.53
N CYS A 117 -9.40 46.42 -8.69
CA CYS A 117 -8.32 45.51 -9.10
C CYS A 117 -8.83 44.17 -9.63
N SER A 118 -9.87 43.60 -9.00
CA SER A 118 -10.43 42.29 -9.35
C SER A 118 -11.25 42.32 -10.64
N LYS A 119 -11.89 43.45 -10.97
CA LYS A 119 -12.80 43.59 -12.12
C LYS A 119 -12.17 43.18 -13.46
N LYS A 120 -10.88 43.47 -13.66
CA LYS A 120 -10.16 43.08 -14.89
C LYS A 120 -10.04 41.55 -15.05
N TYR A 121 -10.08 40.81 -13.95
CA TYR A 121 -9.79 39.39 -13.90
C TYR A 121 -11.05 38.51 -13.73
N GLU A 122 -12.26 39.09 -13.67
CA GLU A 122 -13.51 38.34 -13.43
C GLU A 122 -13.71 37.15 -14.38
N LEU A 123 -13.56 37.36 -15.68
CA LEU A 123 -13.71 36.30 -16.67
C LEU A 123 -12.61 35.23 -16.54
N GLN A 124 -11.39 35.66 -16.24
CA GLN A 124 -10.26 34.76 -16.09
C GLN A 124 -10.39 33.89 -14.82
N VAL A 125 -10.84 34.48 -13.71
CA VAL A 125 -11.10 33.74 -12.46
C VAL A 125 -12.30 32.79 -12.61
N ALA A 126 -13.35 33.20 -13.33
CA ALA A 126 -14.47 32.31 -13.65
C ALA A 126 -14.04 31.11 -14.52
N HIS A 127 -13.14 31.34 -15.48
CA HIS A 127 -12.54 30.28 -16.28
C HIS A 127 -11.73 29.31 -15.41
N PHE A 128 -10.81 29.83 -14.59
CA PHE A 128 -10.03 29.01 -13.67
C PHE A 128 -10.90 28.21 -12.70
N ASN A 129 -11.98 28.78 -12.17
CA ASN A 129 -12.89 28.04 -11.30
C ASN A 129 -13.45 26.79 -11.99
N ARG A 130 -13.90 26.92 -13.24
CA ARG A 130 -14.41 25.79 -14.01
C ARG A 130 -13.33 24.75 -14.29
N GLU A 131 -12.17 25.20 -14.76
CA GLU A 131 -11.07 24.28 -15.11
C GLU A 131 -10.50 23.57 -13.88
N LEU A 132 -10.31 24.28 -12.76
CA LEU A 132 -9.83 23.69 -11.51
C LEU A 132 -10.77 22.59 -11.02
N LEU A 133 -12.08 22.81 -11.06
CA LEU A 133 -13.06 21.79 -10.68
C LEU A 133 -13.02 20.57 -11.61
N ASP A 134 -12.95 20.80 -12.92
CA ASP A 134 -12.85 19.73 -13.93
C ASP A 134 -11.58 18.90 -13.74
N LYS A 135 -10.42 19.56 -13.70
CA LYS A 135 -9.12 18.88 -13.57
C LYS A 135 -8.92 18.24 -12.21
N TYR A 136 -9.44 18.85 -11.14
CA TYR A 136 -9.48 18.22 -9.83
C TYR A 136 -10.25 16.91 -9.88
N SER A 137 -11.47 16.90 -10.45
CA SER A 137 -12.28 15.68 -10.53
C SER A 137 -11.59 14.58 -11.33
N ILE A 138 -10.92 14.93 -12.44
CA ILE A 138 -10.20 13.96 -13.28
C ILE A 138 -9.00 13.38 -12.52
N CYS A 139 -8.15 14.23 -11.93
CA CYS A 139 -7.01 13.77 -11.12
C CYS A 139 -7.46 12.92 -9.93
N ARG A 140 -8.51 13.36 -9.22
CA ARG A 140 -9.08 12.62 -8.09
C ARG A 140 -9.55 11.23 -8.50
N ASN A 141 -10.33 11.13 -9.57
CA ASN A 141 -10.80 9.85 -10.10
C ASN A 141 -9.64 8.94 -10.55
N SER A 142 -8.58 9.52 -11.13
CA SER A 142 -7.38 8.77 -11.50
C SER A 142 -6.69 8.18 -10.27
N LEU A 143 -6.51 8.96 -9.20
CA LEU A 143 -5.91 8.48 -7.95
C LEU A 143 -6.81 7.47 -7.22
N ASP A 144 -8.13 7.66 -7.25
CA ASP A 144 -9.08 6.68 -6.72
C ASP A 144 -9.00 5.36 -7.51
N SER A 145 -8.95 5.41 -8.85
CA SER A 145 -8.78 4.22 -9.68
C SER A 145 -7.49 3.47 -9.39
N ILE A 146 -6.35 4.17 -9.26
CA ILE A 146 -5.07 3.54 -8.92
C ILE A 146 -5.17 2.85 -7.55
N MET A 147 -5.80 3.50 -6.56
CA MET A 147 -5.98 2.93 -5.23
C MET A 147 -6.89 1.70 -5.24
N ASP A 148 -7.98 1.71 -6.01
CA ASP A 148 -8.89 0.58 -6.11
C ASP A 148 -8.22 -0.64 -6.77
N HIS A 149 -7.43 -0.43 -7.83
CA HIS A 149 -6.65 -1.50 -8.47
C HIS A 149 -5.61 -2.05 -7.50
N PHE A 150 -4.88 -1.17 -6.82
CA PHE A 150 -3.92 -1.57 -5.81
C PHE A 150 -4.54 -2.42 -4.71
N GLU A 151 -5.67 -1.99 -4.15
CA GLU A 151 -6.38 -2.74 -3.10
C GLU A 151 -6.84 -4.11 -3.60
N GLN A 152 -7.44 -4.19 -4.79
CA GLN A 152 -7.92 -5.47 -5.32
C GLN A 152 -6.79 -6.47 -5.52
N ASP A 153 -5.68 -6.04 -6.13
CA ASP A 153 -4.62 -6.94 -6.53
C ASP A 153 -3.72 -7.35 -5.34
N VAL A 154 -3.47 -6.42 -4.41
CA VAL A 154 -2.67 -6.71 -3.21
C VAL A 154 -3.43 -7.51 -2.16
N VAL A 155 -4.75 -7.35 -2.03
CA VAL A 155 -5.52 -8.11 -1.03
C VAL A 155 -5.41 -9.62 -1.26
N VAL A 156 -5.51 -10.07 -2.52
CA VAL A 156 -5.48 -11.50 -2.84
C VAL A 156 -4.09 -12.08 -2.60
N GLU A 157 -3.05 -11.45 -3.16
CA GLU A 157 -1.69 -11.97 -3.10
C GLU A 157 -1.05 -11.75 -1.71
N GLY A 158 -1.34 -10.63 -1.06
CA GLY A 158 -0.92 -10.35 0.31
C GLY A 158 -1.55 -11.31 1.33
N SER A 159 -2.83 -11.66 1.18
CA SER A 159 -3.50 -12.64 2.05
C SER A 159 -2.84 -14.02 1.98
N PHE A 160 -2.42 -14.44 0.79
CA PHE A 160 -1.66 -15.68 0.64
C PHE A 160 -0.29 -15.56 1.35
N LEU A 161 0.48 -14.49 1.08
CA LEU A 161 1.81 -14.31 1.69
C LEU A 161 1.75 -14.30 3.22
N ASN A 162 0.74 -13.64 3.80
CA ASN A 162 0.50 -13.61 5.24
C ASN A 162 0.30 -15.01 5.85
N THR A 163 -0.36 -15.91 5.12
CA THR A 163 -0.69 -17.25 5.61
C THR A 163 0.31 -18.33 5.20
N ALA A 164 1.25 -18.02 4.30
CA ALA A 164 2.17 -19.00 3.72
C ALA A 164 3.06 -19.71 4.77
N SER A 165 3.52 -18.97 5.79
CA SER A 165 4.26 -19.57 6.93
C SER A 165 3.42 -20.65 7.64
N GLN A 166 2.16 -20.35 7.92
CA GLN A 166 1.24 -21.31 8.55
C GLN A 166 0.94 -22.50 7.63
N GLU A 167 0.85 -22.28 6.32
CA GLU A 167 0.69 -23.37 5.34
C GLU A 167 1.88 -24.33 5.35
N ILE A 168 3.11 -23.80 5.45
CA ILE A 168 4.33 -24.61 5.57
C ILE A 168 4.31 -25.41 6.88
N GLU A 169 3.94 -24.79 8.01
CA GLU A 169 3.85 -25.50 9.29
C GLU A 169 2.81 -26.63 9.28
N LYS A 170 1.67 -26.41 8.60
CA LYS A 170 0.61 -27.41 8.44
C LYS A 170 1.08 -28.67 7.72
N LEU A 171 2.14 -28.61 6.90
CA LEU A 171 2.73 -29.79 6.26
C LEU A 171 3.18 -30.85 7.28
N SER A 172 3.56 -30.45 8.49
CA SER A 172 3.90 -31.38 9.57
C SER A 172 2.79 -32.38 9.87
N LYS A 173 1.54 -31.92 9.81
CA LYS A 173 0.34 -32.73 10.01
C LYS A 173 -0.08 -33.41 8.71
N THR A 174 -0.17 -32.65 7.61
CA THR A 174 -0.65 -33.14 6.30
C THR A 174 0.20 -34.28 5.76
N CYS A 175 1.53 -34.15 5.84
CA CYS A 175 2.49 -35.16 5.39
C CYS A 175 2.84 -36.20 6.46
N GLN A 176 2.18 -36.15 7.63
CA GLN A 176 2.32 -37.14 8.69
C GLN A 176 3.78 -37.33 9.15
N ILE A 177 4.50 -36.23 9.38
CA ILE A 177 5.95 -36.23 9.66
C ILE A 177 6.32 -37.04 10.91
N TRP A 178 5.37 -37.19 11.84
CA TRP A 178 5.52 -38.07 13.00
C TRP A 178 5.86 -39.53 12.61
N GLN A 179 5.53 -40.00 11.40
CA GLN A 179 5.88 -41.34 10.92
C GLN A 179 7.38 -41.54 10.73
N LEU A 180 8.16 -40.48 10.53
CA LEU A 180 9.62 -40.55 10.42
C LEU A 180 10.30 -41.00 11.73
N LYS A 181 9.57 -40.95 12.86
CA LYS A 181 10.04 -41.44 14.15
C LYS A 181 10.07 -42.96 14.25
N GLN A 182 9.34 -43.67 13.38
CA GLN A 182 9.07 -45.10 13.50
C GLN A 182 9.65 -45.87 12.30
N ALA A 183 10.30 -47.00 12.58
CA ALA A 183 10.76 -47.90 11.53
C ALA A 183 9.58 -48.61 10.85
N GLY A 184 9.71 -48.94 9.55
CA GLY A 184 8.70 -49.69 8.79
C GLY A 184 7.58 -48.85 8.15
N PHE A 185 7.57 -47.53 8.36
CA PHE A 185 6.67 -46.60 7.67
C PHE A 185 7.26 -46.12 6.34
N ASN A 186 6.40 -45.57 5.48
CA ASN A 186 6.78 -45.02 4.18
C ASN A 186 7.51 -43.66 4.32
N HIS A 187 8.76 -43.69 4.75
CA HIS A 187 9.58 -42.49 4.91
C HIS A 187 9.75 -41.71 3.60
N ALA A 188 9.94 -42.41 2.48
CA ALA A 188 10.07 -41.79 1.16
C ALA A 188 8.82 -40.98 0.78
N GLY A 189 7.62 -41.54 1.03
CA GLY A 189 6.36 -40.84 0.78
C GLY A 189 6.18 -39.60 1.65
N VAL A 190 6.52 -39.70 2.94
CA VAL A 190 6.46 -38.56 3.87
C VAL A 190 7.40 -37.44 3.43
N LEU A 191 8.65 -37.75 3.10
CA LEU A 191 9.62 -36.77 2.63
C LEU A 191 9.20 -36.15 1.30
N LEU A 192 8.72 -36.96 0.36
CA LEU A 192 8.23 -36.47 -0.94
C LEU A 192 7.05 -35.51 -0.75
N CYS A 193 6.09 -35.85 0.11
CA CYS A 193 4.97 -34.96 0.46
C CYS A 193 5.49 -33.64 1.05
N THR A 194 6.42 -33.69 2.00
CA THR A 194 6.94 -32.48 2.65
C THR A 194 7.68 -31.59 1.67
N VAL A 195 8.65 -32.12 0.92
CA VAL A 195 9.47 -31.31 -0.01
C VAL A 195 8.63 -30.79 -1.17
N SER A 196 7.71 -31.58 -1.72
CA SER A 196 6.80 -31.11 -2.78
C SER A 196 5.81 -30.07 -2.27
N GLY A 197 5.31 -30.23 -1.04
CA GLY A 197 4.45 -29.25 -0.38
C GLY A 197 5.14 -27.90 -0.17
N ILE A 198 6.36 -27.92 0.38
CA ILE A 198 7.21 -26.73 0.53
C ILE A 198 7.47 -26.10 -0.85
N GLY A 199 7.89 -26.90 -1.83
CA GLY A 199 8.18 -26.42 -3.19
C GLY A 199 6.98 -25.72 -3.84
N ARG A 200 5.78 -26.27 -3.70
CA ARG A 200 4.53 -25.66 -4.20
C ARG A 200 4.24 -24.33 -3.52
N ILE A 201 4.37 -24.26 -2.20
CA ILE A 201 4.11 -23.01 -1.45
C ILE A 201 5.15 -21.95 -1.84
N ASN A 202 6.43 -22.30 -1.90
CA ASN A 202 7.51 -21.40 -2.30
C ASN A 202 7.35 -20.89 -3.73
N GLN A 203 6.88 -21.74 -4.66
CA GLN A 203 6.55 -21.32 -6.01
C GLN A 203 5.43 -20.28 -5.99
N ARG A 204 4.37 -20.50 -5.21
CA ARG A 204 3.26 -19.55 -5.08
C ARG A 204 3.73 -18.25 -4.43
N ILE A 205 4.57 -18.29 -3.39
CA ILE A 205 5.21 -17.10 -2.80
C ILE A 205 5.92 -16.30 -3.88
N THR A 206 6.74 -16.95 -4.71
CA THR A 206 7.49 -16.27 -5.77
C THR A 206 6.55 -15.57 -6.76
N THR A 207 5.51 -16.26 -7.24
CA THR A 207 4.52 -15.66 -8.15
C THR A 207 3.75 -14.52 -7.50
N SER A 208 3.37 -14.65 -6.22
CA SER A 208 2.69 -13.58 -5.48
C SER A 208 3.60 -12.36 -5.30
N LEU A 209 4.90 -12.56 -5.06
CA LEU A 209 5.88 -11.47 -5.00
C LEU A 209 6.04 -10.78 -6.35
N ASP A 210 6.16 -11.53 -7.45
CA ASP A 210 6.29 -10.93 -8.79
C ASP A 210 5.08 -10.06 -9.13
N LEU A 211 3.87 -10.48 -8.73
CA LEU A 211 2.65 -9.71 -8.90
C LEU A 211 2.65 -8.46 -8.00
N CYS A 212 2.95 -8.61 -6.71
CA CYS A 212 3.07 -7.49 -5.78
C CYS A 212 4.11 -6.47 -6.28
N ASP A 213 5.28 -6.91 -6.74
CA ASP A 213 6.33 -6.03 -7.24
C ASP A 213 5.92 -5.31 -8.52
N ALA A 214 5.25 -5.98 -9.46
CA ALA A 214 4.69 -5.34 -10.65
C ALA A 214 3.71 -4.22 -10.30
N ILE A 215 2.79 -4.49 -9.35
CA ILE A 215 1.81 -3.52 -8.86
C ILE A 215 2.50 -2.34 -8.16
N LEU A 216 3.49 -2.63 -7.30
CA LEU A 216 4.21 -1.59 -6.56
C LEU A 216 5.04 -0.70 -7.49
N LEU A 217 5.58 -1.26 -8.58
CA LEU A 217 6.30 -0.50 -9.60
C LEU A 217 5.40 0.46 -10.38
N GLU A 218 4.17 0.05 -10.73
CA GLU A 218 3.18 0.93 -11.39
C GLU A 218 2.73 2.12 -10.53
N MET A 219 3.07 2.12 -9.23
CA MET A 219 2.74 3.19 -8.28
C MET A 219 3.96 4.01 -7.83
N SER A 220 5.04 4.03 -8.62
CA SER A 220 6.19 4.87 -8.31
C SER A 220 5.78 6.35 -8.28
N MET A 221 6.55 7.22 -7.58
CA MET A 221 6.16 8.64 -7.44
C MET A 221 6.06 9.37 -8.79
N GLU A 222 6.79 8.91 -9.81
CA GLU A 222 6.70 9.45 -11.17
C GLU A 222 5.36 9.08 -11.82
N ASP A 223 4.75 7.96 -11.42
CA ASP A 223 3.46 7.50 -11.93
C ASP A 223 2.26 8.06 -11.15
N LEU A 224 2.47 8.49 -9.89
CA LEU A 224 1.45 9.19 -9.10
C LEU A 224 1.24 10.65 -9.57
N ASP A 225 2.25 11.25 -10.21
CA ASP A 225 2.11 12.47 -11.00
C ASP A 225 1.50 12.15 -12.37
N THR A 226 0.29 11.57 -12.33
CA THR A 226 -0.47 11.27 -13.54
C THR A 226 -0.61 12.54 -14.38
N PRO A 227 -0.66 12.42 -15.73
CA PRO A 227 -0.86 13.60 -16.59
C PRO A 227 -2.05 14.46 -16.13
N SER A 228 -3.13 13.82 -15.67
CA SER A 228 -4.30 14.49 -15.09
C SER A 228 -3.98 15.35 -13.86
N CYS A 229 -3.14 14.86 -12.95
CA CYS A 229 -2.75 15.60 -11.75
C CYS A 229 -1.76 16.73 -12.07
N LEU A 230 -0.84 16.50 -13.01
CA LEU A 230 0.05 17.54 -13.51
C LEU A 230 -0.72 18.70 -14.15
N PHE A 231 -1.75 18.42 -14.95
CA PHE A 231 -2.63 19.45 -15.51
C PHE A 231 -3.35 20.24 -14.42
N TYR A 232 -3.85 19.58 -13.38
CA TYR A 232 -4.47 20.29 -12.25
C TYR A 232 -3.46 21.22 -11.55
N TYR A 233 -2.24 20.74 -11.29
CA TYR A 233 -1.21 21.53 -10.63
C TYR A 233 -0.78 22.75 -11.45
N ASP A 234 -0.66 22.61 -12.76
CA ASP A 234 -0.35 23.72 -13.67
C ASP A 234 -1.44 24.80 -13.65
N ILE A 235 -2.71 24.40 -13.81
CA ILE A 235 -3.84 25.34 -13.74
C ILE A 235 -3.91 26.02 -12.36
N LYS A 236 -3.64 25.28 -11.28
CA LYS A 236 -3.60 25.85 -9.92
C LYS A 236 -2.50 26.88 -9.76
N MET A 237 -1.31 26.64 -10.32
CA MET A 237 -0.20 27.59 -10.30
C MET A 237 -0.56 28.87 -11.05
N GLN A 238 -1.14 28.77 -12.25
CA GLN A 238 -1.59 29.93 -13.03
C GLN A 238 -2.68 30.73 -12.31
N PHE A 239 -3.63 30.04 -11.68
CA PHE A 239 -4.66 30.69 -10.86
C PHE A 239 -4.04 31.44 -9.67
N ASP A 240 -3.07 30.84 -8.98
CA ASP A 240 -2.39 31.47 -7.84
C ASP A 240 -1.61 32.71 -8.23
N GLU A 241 -0.99 32.72 -9.42
CA GLU A 241 -0.31 33.88 -9.96
C GLU A 241 -1.28 35.04 -10.23
N VAL A 242 -2.42 34.75 -10.88
CA VAL A 242 -3.46 35.77 -11.11
C VAL A 242 -4.02 36.29 -9.80
N PHE A 243 -4.26 35.42 -8.83
CA PHE A 243 -4.73 35.83 -7.51
C PHE A 243 -3.73 36.75 -6.81
N PHE A 244 -2.44 36.43 -6.89
CA PHE A 244 -1.37 37.27 -6.35
C PHE A 244 -1.31 38.65 -7.02
N GLN A 245 -1.55 38.73 -8.34
CA GLN A 245 -1.61 40.02 -9.06
C GLN A 245 -2.78 40.89 -8.58
N ILE A 246 -3.95 40.29 -8.30
CA ILE A 246 -5.11 41.00 -7.73
C ILE A 246 -4.78 41.51 -6.33
N GLU A 247 -4.23 40.65 -5.46
CA GLU A 247 -3.84 41.02 -4.09
C GLU A 247 -2.81 42.15 -4.08
N SER A 248 -1.79 42.08 -4.95
CA SER A 248 -0.76 43.11 -5.06
C SER A 248 -1.32 44.46 -5.51
N CYS A 249 -2.29 44.47 -6.42
CA CYS A 249 -2.96 45.69 -6.87
C CYS A 249 -3.81 46.31 -5.75
N ALA A 250 -4.53 45.49 -4.98
CA ALA A 250 -5.43 45.97 -3.94
C ALA A 250 -4.71 46.48 -2.68
N LEU A 251 -3.45 46.09 -2.49
CA LEU A 251 -2.58 46.51 -1.38
C LEU A 251 -1.64 47.67 -1.73
N ALA A 252 -1.56 48.05 -3.00
CA ALA A 252 -0.72 49.15 -3.50
C ALA A 252 -1.42 50.51 -3.33
#